data_AF-A0A5S3N7R8-F1
#
_entry.id   AF-A0A5S3N7R8-F1
#
_cell.length_a   1.000
_cell.length_b   1.000
_cell.length_c   1.000
_cell.angle_alpha   90.00
_cell.angle_beta   90.00
_cell.angle_gamma   90.00
#
_symmetry.space_group_name_H-M   'P 1'
#
loop_
_entity.id
_entity.type
_entity.pdbx_description
1 polymer ?
#
loop_
_entity_poly.entity_id
_entity_poly.type
_entity_poly.pdbx_seq_one_letter_code
_entity_poly.pdbx_strand_id
1 'polypeptide(L)'
;MESQFESEKYKQAKKRIHEIKQFYKHFSVYLAINLFFIGRRIYKDINRGDSVIEAFTDINNYNFFFWWGIGLIIHGLLVFGAPKIFSKDWEQRKIDELMRK
;
A
#
# COMPACT_ATOMS: atom_id res chain seq x y z
N MET A 1 24.34 28.93 1.66
CA MET A 1 23.32 28.25 0.82
C MET A 1 23.45 26.73 0.88
N GLU A 2 24.65 26.14 0.89
CA GLU A 2 24.83 24.67 1.00
C GLU A 2 24.20 24.04 2.25
N SER A 3 24.32 24.65 3.44
CA SER A 3 23.75 24.09 4.68
C SER A 3 22.22 23.99 4.67
N GLN A 4 21.54 24.93 4.00
CA GLN A 4 20.08 24.90 3.85
C GLN A 4 19.65 23.82 2.86
N PHE A 5 20.40 23.64 1.76
CA PHE A 5 20.12 22.62 0.74
C PHE A 5 20.27 21.19 1.30
N GLU A 6 21.32 20.95 2.09
CA GLU A 6 21.51 19.69 2.80
C GLU A 6 20.42 19.45 3.86
N SER A 7 19.96 20.50 4.55
CA SER A 7 18.86 20.38 5.52
C SER A 7 17.52 20.00 4.86
N GLU A 8 17.24 20.51 3.66
CA GLU A 8 16.00 20.21 2.92
C GLU A 8 16.00 18.81 2.33
N LYS A 9 17.13 18.36 1.75
CA LYS A 9 17.29 16.95 1.32
C LYS A 9 17.12 15.99 2.49
N TYR A 10 17.72 16.30 3.64
CA TYR A 10 17.59 15.49 4.84
C TYR A 10 16.13 15.41 5.33
N LYS A 11 15.40 16.54 5.37
CA LYS A 11 13.97 16.55 5.72
C LYS A 11 13.14 15.70 4.77
N GLN A 12 13.38 15.78 3.45
CA GLN A 12 12.69 14.96 2.46
C GLN A 12 12.96 13.47 2.65
N ALA A 13 14.22 13.09 2.85
CA ALA A 13 14.60 11.70 3.14
C ALA A 13 13.94 11.19 4.43
N LYS A 14 13.92 12.01 5.49
CA LYS A 14 13.26 11.66 6.76
C LYS A 14 11.75 11.50 6.60
N LYS A 15 11.08 12.39 5.86
CA LYS A 15 9.65 12.27 5.52
C LYS A 15 9.38 10.98 4.76
N ARG A 16 10.23 10.65 3.79
CA ARG A 16 10.12 9.43 2.99
C ARG A 16 10.21 8.15 3.83
N ILE A 17 11.21 8.08 4.72
CA ILE A 17 11.36 6.95 5.65
C ILE A 17 10.12 6.82 6.55
N HIS A 18 9.58 7.95 7.02
CA HIS A 18 8.39 7.97 7.85
C HIS A 18 7.16 7.41 7.11
N GLU A 19 6.92 7.83 5.88
CA GLU A 19 5.82 7.33 5.02
C GLU A 19 5.95 5.83 4.76
N ILE A 20 7.15 5.33 4.44
CA ILE A 20 7.42 3.91 4.25
C ILE A 20 7.13 3.12 5.53
N LYS A 21 7.55 3.63 6.70
CA LYS A 21 7.28 3.00 7.99
C LYS A 21 5.77 2.94 8.29
N GLN A 22 5.03 4.00 7.97
CA GLN A 22 3.57 4.00 8.12
C GLN A 22 2.89 2.98 7.20
N PHE A 23 3.33 2.88 5.95
CA PHE A 23 2.85 1.87 5.01
C PHE A 23 3.05 0.45 5.56
N TYR A 24 4.26 0.12 6.01
CA TYR A 24 4.54 -1.20 6.57
C TYR A 24 3.68 -1.52 7.78
N LYS A 25 3.43 -0.54 8.68
CA LYS A 25 2.52 -0.75 9.81
C LYS A 25 1.12 -1.12 9.33
N HIS A 26 0.58 -0.39 8.36
CA HIS A 26 -0.75 -0.66 7.82
C HIS A 26 -0.81 -2.01 7.08
N PHE A 27 0.22 -2.32 6.27
CA PHE A 27 0.38 -3.59 5.57
C PHE A 27 0.47 -4.79 6.54
N SER A 28 1.26 -4.68 7.61
CA SER A 28 1.39 -5.74 8.62
C SER A 28 0.07 -5.99 9.35
N VAL A 29 -0.67 -4.94 9.71
CA VAL A 29 -2.00 -5.09 10.34
C VAL A 29 -2.98 -5.75 9.37
N TYR A 30 -3.00 -5.31 8.11
CA TYR A 30 -3.81 -5.94 7.07
C TYR A 30 -3.49 -7.44 6.95
N LEU A 31 -2.21 -7.81 6.87
CA LEU A 31 -1.80 -9.21 6.73
C LEU A 31 -2.20 -10.05 7.96
N ALA A 32 -1.96 -9.54 9.17
CA ALA A 32 -2.30 -10.24 10.41
C ALA A 32 -3.81 -10.52 10.54
N ILE A 33 -4.64 -9.51 10.24
CA ILE A 33 -6.10 -9.65 10.27
C ILE A 33 -6.56 -10.67 9.22
N ASN A 34 -6.10 -10.54 7.98
CA ASN A 34 -6.47 -11.48 6.91
C ASN A 34 -6.09 -12.92 7.26
N LEU A 35 -4.86 -13.15 7.74
CA LEU A 35 -4.40 -14.47 8.16
C LEU A 35 -5.22 -15.03 9.33
N PHE A 36 -5.58 -14.19 10.31
CA PHE A 36 -6.43 -14.62 11.43
C PHE A 36 -7.82 -15.07 10.96
N PHE A 37 -8.47 -14.30 10.07
CA PHE A 37 -9.78 -14.63 9.54
C PHE A 37 -9.76 -15.91 8.70
N ILE A 38 -8.76 -16.04 7.80
CA ILE A 38 -8.56 -17.25 6.99
C ILE A 38 -8.31 -18.46 7.91
N GLY A 39 -7.40 -18.34 8.88
CA GLY A 39 -7.08 -19.41 9.82
C GLY A 39 -8.26 -19.86 10.67
N ARG A 40 -9.02 -18.91 11.25
CA ARG A 40 -10.26 -19.22 12.00
C ARG A 40 -11.29 -19.94 11.11
N ARG A 41 -11.41 -19.54 9.84
CA ARG A 41 -12.35 -20.15 8.91
C ARG A 41 -11.95 -21.59 8.60
N ILE A 42 -10.71 -21.83 8.22
CA ILE A 42 -10.17 -23.18 7.97
C ILE A 42 -10.43 -24.07 9.19
N TYR A 43 -10.15 -23.58 10.39
CA TYR A 43 -10.42 -24.31 11.62
C TYR A 43 -11.91 -24.68 11.79
N LYS A 44 -12.81 -23.73 11.53
CA LYS A 44 -14.26 -23.93 11.67
C LYS A 44 -14.81 -24.92 10.63
N ASP A 45 -14.32 -24.86 9.40
CA ASP A 45 -14.85 -25.65 8.29
C ASP A 45 -14.34 -27.09 8.36
N ILE A 46 -13.08 -27.32 8.78
CA ILE A 46 -12.58 -28.66 9.16
C ILE A 46 -13.43 -29.28 10.28
N ASN A 47 -13.81 -28.48 11.28
CA ASN A 47 -14.61 -28.96 12.41
C ASN A 47 -16.08 -29.25 12.07
N ARG A 48 -16.55 -28.84 10.88
CA ARG A 48 -17.91 -29.08 10.36
C ARG A 48 -17.98 -30.21 9.32
N GLY A 49 -16.84 -30.75 8.91
CA GLY A 49 -16.74 -31.82 7.90
C GLY A 49 -16.69 -31.32 6.46
N ASP A 50 -16.60 -30.00 6.25
CA ASP A 50 -16.49 -29.39 4.93
C ASP A 50 -15.07 -29.51 4.38
N SER A 51 -14.92 -29.57 3.05
CA SER A 51 -13.60 -29.59 2.44
C SER A 51 -12.89 -28.24 2.59
N VAL A 52 -11.58 -28.25 2.78
CA VAL A 52 -10.75 -27.03 2.85
C VAL A 52 -10.94 -26.16 1.58
N ILE A 53 -11.27 -26.78 0.44
CA ILE A 53 -11.43 -26.07 -0.83
C ILE A 53 -12.71 -25.21 -0.84
N GLU A 54 -13.85 -25.75 -0.39
CA GLU A 54 -15.13 -25.00 -0.32
C GLU A 54 -15.05 -23.83 0.67
N ALA A 55 -14.37 -24.03 1.80
CA ALA A 55 -14.05 -23.00 2.77
C ALA A 55 -13.27 -21.81 2.15
N PHE A 56 -12.35 -22.12 1.24
CA PHE A 56 -11.52 -21.12 0.58
C PHE A 56 -12.24 -20.41 -0.59
N THR A 57 -13.16 -21.05 -1.31
CA THR A 57 -13.72 -20.51 -2.56
C THR A 57 -14.95 -19.61 -2.39
N ASP A 58 -15.51 -19.49 -1.18
CA ASP A 58 -16.71 -18.69 -0.95
C ASP A 58 -16.40 -17.17 -0.99
N ILE A 59 -16.66 -16.62 -2.18
CA ILE A 59 -16.40 -15.25 -2.64
C ILE A 59 -17.02 -14.17 -1.74
N ASN A 60 -18.14 -14.45 -1.09
CA ASN A 60 -18.88 -13.46 -0.29
C ASN A 60 -18.05 -12.90 0.88
N ASN A 61 -17.12 -13.69 1.41
CA ASN A 61 -16.27 -13.27 2.52
C ASN A 61 -15.06 -12.43 2.09
N TYR A 62 -14.73 -12.39 0.80
CA TYR A 62 -13.59 -11.64 0.29
C TYR A 62 -13.93 -10.19 -0.06
N ASN A 63 -15.20 -9.84 -0.24
CA ASN A 63 -15.62 -8.49 -0.61
C ASN A 63 -15.11 -7.43 0.39
N PHE A 64 -15.15 -7.72 1.69
CA PHE A 64 -14.63 -6.80 2.71
C PHE A 64 -13.11 -6.61 2.60
N PHE A 65 -12.37 -7.70 2.41
CA PHE A 65 -10.90 -7.67 2.29
C PHE A 65 -10.43 -7.10 0.94
N PHE A 66 -11.22 -7.29 -0.12
CA PHE A 66 -10.92 -6.81 -1.47
C PHE A 66 -10.84 -5.28 -1.53
N TRP A 67 -11.84 -4.59 -0.99
CA TRP A 67 -11.85 -3.12 -0.97
C TRP A 67 -10.72 -2.54 -0.10
N TRP A 68 -10.41 -3.18 1.03
CA TRP A 68 -9.25 -2.80 1.85
C TRP A 68 -7.91 -3.07 1.14
N GLY A 69 -7.82 -4.16 0.38
CA GLY A 69 -6.69 -4.47 -0.47
C GLY A 69 -6.45 -3.40 -1.55
N ILE A 70 -7.51 -2.88 -2.18
CA ILE A 70 -7.41 -1.76 -3.13
C ILE A 70 -6.82 -0.52 -2.45
N GLY A 71 -7.30 -0.15 -1.26
CA GLY A 71 -6.75 0.96 -0.49
C GLY A 71 -5.26 0.79 -0.17
N LEU A 72 -4.85 -0.43 0.18
CA LEU A 72 -3.46 -0.80 0.43
C LEU A 72 -2.58 -0.64 -0.82
N ILE A 73 -3.08 -1.08 -1.97
CA ILE A 73 -2.38 -0.95 -3.26
C ILE A 73 -2.20 0.53 -3.60
N ILE A 74 -3.25 1.35 -3.49
CA ILE A 74 -3.19 2.80 -3.74
C ILE A 74 -2.19 3.45 -2.78
N HIS A 75 -2.25 3.13 -1.48
CA HIS A 75 -1.30 3.66 -0.50
C HIS A 75 0.14 3.25 -0.82
N GLY A 76 0.37 2.01 -1.27
CA GLY A 76 1.68 1.55 -1.73
C GLY A 76 2.15 2.30 -2.97
N LEU A 77 1.27 2.54 -3.95
CA LEU A 77 1.60 3.34 -5.14
C LEU A 77 1.94 4.78 -4.78
N LEU A 78 1.27 5.38 -3.80
CA LEU A 78 1.62 6.71 -3.30
C LEU A 78 2.96 6.67 -2.56
N VAL A 79 3.14 5.75 -1.61
CA VAL A 79 4.34 5.67 -0.78
C VAL A 79 5.57 5.23 -1.56
N PHE A 80 5.46 4.44 -2.62
CA PHE A 80 6.62 4.00 -3.42
C PHE A 80 6.72 4.75 -4.75
N GLY A 81 5.60 5.14 -5.37
CA GLY A 81 5.54 5.82 -6.66
C GLY A 81 5.53 7.35 -6.61
N ALA A 82 5.25 8.00 -5.46
CA ALA A 82 5.29 9.46 -5.35
C ALA A 82 6.58 10.13 -5.90
N PRO A 83 7.80 9.59 -5.75
CA PRO A 83 8.99 10.24 -6.30
C PRO A 83 9.10 10.14 -7.82
N LYS A 84 8.29 9.31 -8.49
CA LYS A 84 8.25 9.23 -9.97
C LYS A 84 7.05 9.95 -10.57
N ILE A 85 5.93 10.03 -9.84
CA ILE A 85 4.69 10.66 -10.29
C ILE A 85 4.68 12.17 -9.94
N PHE A 86 5.28 12.55 -8.82
CA PHE A 86 5.40 13.93 -8.34
C PHE A 86 6.87 14.40 -8.26
N SER A 87 7.79 13.82 -9.03
CA SER A 87 9.13 14.43 -9.12
C SER A 87 9.03 15.78 -9.80
N LYS A 88 9.89 16.71 -9.37
CA LYS A 88 10.12 17.98 -10.09
C LYS A 88 10.41 17.74 -11.58
N ASP A 89 11.06 16.63 -11.94
CA ASP A 89 11.29 16.26 -13.34
C ASP A 89 10.00 15.97 -14.12
N TRP A 90 9.00 15.35 -13.49
CA TRP A 90 7.70 15.14 -14.11
C TRP A 90 6.94 16.46 -14.30
N GLU A 91 6.95 17.33 -13.28
CA GLU A 91 6.34 18.66 -13.37
C GLU A 91 7.02 19.50 -14.46
N GLN A 92 8.35 19.53 -14.48
CA GLN A 92 9.13 20.28 -15.46
C GLN A 92 8.84 19.79 -16.89
N ARG A 93 8.79 18.47 -17.11
CA ARG A 93 8.40 17.88 -18.39
C ARG A 93 7.01 18.29 -18.85
N LYS A 94 6.05 18.39 -17.92
CA LYS A 94 4.68 18.79 -18.24
C LYS A 94 4.56 20.27 -18.58
N ILE A 95 5.32 21.13 -17.91
CA ILE A 95 5.41 22.55 -18.25
C ILE A 95 6.00 22.72 -19.65
N ASP A 96 7.09 22.01 -19.97
CA ASP A 96 7.71 22.07 -21.30
C ASP A 96 6.79 21.56 -22.41
N GLU A 97 5.98 20.51 -22.15
CA GLU A 97 4.95 20.03 -23.08
C GLU A 97 3.85 21.06 -23.33
N LEU A 98 3.41 21.78 -22.30
CA LEU A 98 2.37 22.82 -22.41
C LEU A 98 2.89 24.09 -23.10
N MET A 99 4.18 24.43 -22.94
CA MET A 99 4.79 25.58 -23.62
C MET A 99 5.17 25.32 -25.08
N ARG A 100 5.25 24.05 -25.50
CA ARG A 100 5.51 23.63 -26.89
C ARG A 100 4.24 23.37 -27.69
N LYS A 101 3.06 23.54 -27.09
CA LYS A 101 1.76 23.60 -27.77
C LYS A 101 1.32 25.05 -27.91
#